data_AF-A0A7V1IDF4-F1
#
_entry.id   AF-A0A7V1IDF4-F1
#
_cell.length_a   1.000
_cell.length_b   1.000
_cell.length_c   1.000
_cell.angle_alpha   90.00
_cell.angle_beta   90.00
_cell.angle_gamma   90.00
#
_symmetry.space_group_name_H-M   'P 1'
#
loop_
_entity.id
_entity.type
_entity.pdbx_description
1 polymer ?
#
loop_
_entity_poly.entity_id
_entity_poly.type
_entity_poly.pdbx_seq_one_letter_code
_entity_poly.pdbx_strand_id
1 'polypeptide(L)'
;MNTGEILRFTGPDVEGVDVYNPTAPFMDRGRLTLAARVESHDSETDSRVMFFVERRGAWTRDTDTPVFPLQDPFICRVGDEWVTGGVRFPVGNNSWRTDFYRGPDLLHLEHFASGPLGMKDIRPVELEDGRIGVFTRPQGEK
;
A
#
# COMPACT_ATOMS: atom_id res chain seq x y z
N MET A 1 10.71 -26.71 -11.60
CA MET A 1 9.24 -26.61 -11.72
C MET A 1 8.85 -25.26 -11.14
N ASN A 2 8.19 -24.40 -11.89
CA ASN A 2 7.63 -23.18 -11.31
C ASN A 2 6.33 -23.56 -10.61
N THR A 3 6.34 -23.57 -9.28
CA THR A 3 5.12 -23.70 -8.48
C THR A 3 4.58 -22.30 -8.22
N GLY A 4 3.30 -22.08 -8.50
CA GLY A 4 2.57 -20.90 -8.03
C GLY A 4 1.81 -21.23 -6.76
N GLU A 5 1.70 -20.27 -5.85
CA GLU A 5 0.89 -20.38 -4.65
C GLU A 5 -0.04 -19.18 -4.49
N ILE A 6 -1.17 -19.39 -3.83
CA ILE A 6 -2.04 -18.32 -3.35
C ILE A 6 -1.60 -17.97 -1.93
N LEU A 7 -1.35 -16.68 -1.68
CA LEU A 7 -0.95 -16.22 -0.36
C LEU A 7 -2.11 -16.40 0.64
N ARG A 8 -1.78 -16.92 1.82
CA ARG A 8 -2.74 -17.08 2.91
C ARG A 8 -2.65 -15.89 3.87
N PHE A 9 -3.75 -15.18 4.05
CA PHE A 9 -3.87 -14.07 4.99
C PHE A 9 -4.63 -14.48 6.25
N THR A 10 -4.22 -13.97 7.41
CA THR A 10 -4.79 -14.31 8.73
C THR A 10 -4.76 -13.12 9.69
N GLY A 11 -5.56 -13.17 10.75
CA GLY A 11 -5.60 -12.15 11.80
C GLY A 11 -6.97 -11.46 11.92
N PRO A 12 -7.08 -10.40 12.74
CA PRO A 12 -8.29 -9.60 12.81
C PRO A 12 -8.57 -8.88 11.48
N ASP A 13 -9.85 -8.60 11.24
CA ASP A 13 -10.36 -7.81 10.11
C ASP A 13 -10.09 -8.37 8.70
N VAL A 14 -9.66 -9.63 8.60
CA VAL A 14 -9.46 -10.36 7.31
C VAL A 14 -10.39 -11.55 7.10
N GLU A 15 -11.28 -11.85 8.05
CA GLU A 15 -12.28 -12.90 7.88
C GLU A 15 -13.45 -12.40 7.01
N GLY A 16 -13.83 -13.17 5.99
CA GLY A 16 -14.96 -12.84 5.12
C GLY A 16 -14.72 -11.70 4.12
N VAL A 17 -13.47 -11.25 3.97
CA VAL A 17 -13.06 -10.19 3.04
C VAL A 17 -11.92 -10.68 2.15
N ASP A 18 -11.77 -10.05 0.99
CA ASP A 18 -10.69 -10.35 0.05
C ASP A 18 -9.43 -9.56 0.40
N VAL A 19 -8.27 -10.19 0.24
CA VAL A 19 -6.96 -9.57 0.41
C VAL A 19 -6.15 -9.74 -0.87
N TYR A 20 -5.86 -8.63 -1.55
CA TYR A 20 -5.28 -8.65 -2.89
C TYR A 20 -4.48 -7.38 -3.18
N ASN A 21 -3.94 -7.27 -4.41
CA ASN A 21 -3.04 -6.20 -4.86
C ASN A 21 -1.94 -5.84 -3.83
N PRO A 22 -1.16 -6.82 -3.34
CA PRO A 22 -0.15 -6.55 -2.34
C PRO A 22 1.04 -5.78 -2.94
N THR A 23 1.79 -5.10 -2.08
CA THR A 23 3.15 -4.68 -2.39
C THR A 23 4.05 -5.89 -2.63
N ALA A 24 5.22 -5.67 -3.21
CA ALA A 24 6.33 -6.59 -2.98
C ALA A 24 6.63 -6.68 -1.47
N PRO A 25 7.03 -7.86 -0.95
CA PRO A 25 7.49 -7.97 0.43
C PRO A 25 8.72 -7.10 0.72
N PHE A 26 8.80 -6.55 1.94
CA PHE A 26 9.87 -5.68 2.40
C PHE A 26 10.18 -5.95 3.88
N MET A 27 11.39 -5.61 4.32
CA MET A 27 11.79 -5.76 5.73
C MET A 27 11.48 -4.49 6.52
N ASP A 28 10.60 -4.57 7.51
CA ASP A 28 10.35 -3.50 8.50
C ASP A 28 10.69 -3.99 9.90
N ARG A 29 11.56 -3.28 10.61
CA ARG A 29 11.98 -3.60 12.00
C ARG A 29 12.33 -5.10 12.21
N GLY A 30 13.03 -5.68 11.24
CA GLY A 30 13.46 -7.09 11.27
C GLY A 30 12.37 -8.11 10.93
N ARG A 31 11.18 -7.67 10.48
CA ARG A 31 10.06 -8.53 10.11
C ARG A 31 9.79 -8.43 8.61
N LEU A 32 9.66 -9.58 7.95
CA LEU A 32 9.23 -9.63 6.56
C LEU A 32 7.75 -9.24 6.48
N THR A 33 7.49 -8.14 5.81
CA THR A 33 6.21 -7.42 5.81
C THR A 33 5.72 -7.22 4.38
N LEU A 34 4.41 -7.18 4.17
CA LEU A 34 3.79 -6.62 2.96
C LEU A 34 2.60 -5.76 3.36
N ALA A 35 2.24 -4.80 2.50
CA ALA A 35 0.96 -4.11 2.58
C ALA A 35 0.02 -4.67 1.51
N ALA A 36 -1.26 -4.82 1.81
CA ALA A 36 -2.26 -5.31 0.86
C ALA A 36 -3.58 -4.57 1.00
N ARG A 37 -4.35 -4.54 -0.10
CA ARG A 37 -5.74 -4.08 -0.10
C ARG A 37 -6.61 -5.16 0.53
N VAL A 38 -7.47 -4.75 1.45
CA VAL A 38 -8.45 -5.56 2.17
C VAL A 38 -9.82 -4.96 1.92
N GLU A 39 -10.74 -5.73 1.37
CA GLU A 39 -12.03 -5.21 0.90
C GLU A 39 -13.13 -6.29 0.95
N SER A 40 -14.37 -5.88 1.19
CA SER A 40 -15.51 -6.78 1.04
C SER A 40 -15.68 -7.19 -0.42
N HIS A 41 -16.02 -8.46 -0.67
CA HIS A 41 -16.09 -9.02 -2.03
C HIS A 41 -16.95 -8.21 -3.01
N ASP A 42 -18.07 -7.67 -2.52
CA ASP A 42 -19.07 -6.95 -3.33
C ASP A 42 -18.99 -5.41 -3.17
N SER A 43 -17.84 -4.86 -2.77
CA SER A 43 -17.66 -3.43 -2.51
C SER A 43 -16.44 -2.87 -3.23
N GLU A 44 -16.50 -1.58 -3.57
CA GLU A 44 -15.35 -0.81 -4.08
C GLU A 44 -15.00 0.39 -3.16
N THR A 45 -15.74 0.59 -2.07
CA THR A 45 -15.69 1.84 -1.28
C THR A 45 -15.22 1.64 0.16
N ASP A 46 -15.17 0.41 0.65
CA ASP A 46 -14.71 0.05 2.00
C ASP A 46 -13.28 -0.49 2.03
N SER A 47 -12.55 -0.30 0.93
CA SER A 47 -11.15 -0.66 0.80
C SER A 47 -10.26 -0.09 1.90
N ARG A 48 -9.42 -0.98 2.44
CA ARG A 48 -8.44 -0.67 3.47
C ARG A 48 -7.08 -1.22 3.05
N VAL A 49 -6.02 -0.42 3.20
CA VAL A 49 -4.65 -0.93 3.18
C VAL A 49 -4.27 -1.33 4.60
N MET A 50 -3.84 -2.58 4.75
CA MET A 50 -3.33 -3.12 6.01
C MET A 50 -1.94 -3.73 5.78
N PHE A 51 -1.15 -3.80 6.86
CA PHE A 51 0.16 -4.46 6.84
C PHE A 51 0.10 -5.83 7.50
N PHE A 52 0.88 -6.75 6.92
CA PHE A 52 0.93 -8.15 7.30
C PHE A 52 2.39 -8.60 7.43
N VAL A 53 2.68 -9.39 8.46
CA VAL A 53 3.99 -9.97 8.71
C VAL A 53 3.94 -11.46 8.38
N GLU A 54 4.96 -11.97 7.69
CA GLU A 54 5.13 -13.40 7.44
C GLU A 54 5.31 -14.16 8.76
N ARG A 55 4.47 -15.18 8.96
CA ARG A 55 4.53 -16.10 10.09
C ARG A 55 4.17 -17.51 9.62
N ARG A 56 5.18 -18.37 9.47
CA ARG A 56 5.03 -19.83 9.25
C ARG A 56 4.18 -20.17 8.00
N GLY A 57 4.43 -19.50 6.89
CA GLY A 57 3.75 -19.71 5.61
C GLY A 57 2.41 -18.97 5.49
N ALA A 58 2.14 -18.00 6.36
CA ALA A 58 0.96 -17.13 6.29
C ALA A 58 1.34 -15.68 6.55
N TRP A 59 0.57 -14.75 5.98
CA TRP A 59 0.69 -13.32 6.20
C TRP A 59 -0.31 -12.91 7.27
N THR A 60 0.18 -12.63 8.49
CA THR A 60 -0.67 -12.28 9.65
C THR A 60 -0.73 -10.78 9.84
N ARG A 61 -1.94 -10.23 9.99
CA ARG A 61 -2.19 -8.80 10.25
C ARG A 61 -1.34 -8.29 11.43
N ASP A 62 -0.56 -7.23 11.19
CA ASP A 62 0.27 -6.57 12.21
C ASP A 62 -0.51 -5.44 12.91
N THR A 63 -1.24 -5.76 13.97
CA THR A 63 -2.17 -4.82 14.63
C THR A 63 -1.54 -3.54 15.17
N ASP A 64 -0.21 -3.46 15.30
CA ASP A 64 0.50 -2.25 15.74
C ASP A 64 0.63 -1.20 14.61
N THR A 65 0.41 -1.60 13.36
CA THR A 65 0.54 -0.73 12.18
C THR A 65 -0.80 -0.08 11.81
N PRO A 66 -0.79 1.12 11.22
CA PRO A 66 -2.00 1.82 10.83
C PRO A 66 -2.80 1.07 9.76
N VAL A 67 -4.09 1.40 9.68
CA VAL A 67 -4.98 1.00 8.59
C VAL A 67 -5.31 2.25 7.80
N PHE A 68 -5.09 2.22 6.48
CA PHE A 68 -5.38 3.36 5.63
C PHE A 68 -6.65 3.13 4.81
N PRO A 69 -7.57 4.11 4.70
CA PRO A 69 -8.71 4.04 3.78
C PRO A 69 -8.24 4.33 2.33
N LEU A 70 -7.47 3.39 1.79
CA LEU A 70 -6.81 3.45 0.49
C LEU A 70 -6.96 2.10 -0.23
N GLN A 71 -6.68 2.12 -1.52
CA GLN A 71 -6.57 0.97 -2.41
C GLN A 71 -5.14 0.84 -2.94
N ASP A 72 -4.79 -0.34 -3.45
CA ASP A 72 -3.62 -0.61 -4.29
C ASP A 72 -2.30 -0.02 -3.73
N PRO A 73 -1.82 -0.53 -2.57
CA PRO A 73 -0.68 0.04 -1.88
C PRO A 73 0.63 -0.08 -2.67
N PHE A 74 1.53 0.87 -2.43
CA PHE A 74 2.93 0.80 -2.85
C PHE A 74 3.84 1.24 -1.70
N ILE A 75 5.10 0.82 -1.74
CA ILE A 75 6.09 1.23 -0.75
C ILE A 75 7.48 1.33 -1.38
N CYS A 76 8.27 2.31 -0.93
CA CYS A 76 9.70 2.44 -1.23
C CYS A 76 10.43 3.11 -0.07
N ARG A 77 11.76 3.14 -0.13
CA ARG A 77 12.59 3.99 0.73
C ARG A 77 12.98 5.26 0.00
N VAL A 78 13.06 6.35 0.76
CA VAL A 78 13.66 7.62 0.36
C VAL A 78 14.46 8.12 1.55
N GLY A 79 15.79 8.08 1.45
CA GLY A 79 16.68 8.28 2.57
C GLY A 79 16.40 7.26 3.68
N ASP A 80 16.25 7.75 4.91
CA ASP A 80 16.01 6.92 6.10
C ASP A 80 14.52 6.64 6.37
N GLU A 81 13.61 7.08 5.50
CA GLU A 81 12.18 6.94 5.71
C GLU A 81 11.53 5.98 4.72
N TRP A 82 10.47 5.32 5.18
CA TRP A 82 9.48 4.73 4.31
C TRP A 82 8.67 5.83 3.63
N VAL A 83 8.41 5.64 2.35
CA VAL A 83 7.36 6.33 1.62
C VAL A 83 6.38 5.27 1.15
N THR A 84 5.13 5.42 1.55
CA THR A 84 4.02 4.53 1.17
C THR A 84 2.83 5.34 0.70
N GLY A 85 1.87 4.68 0.09
CA GLY A 85 0.66 5.33 -0.35
C GLY A 85 -0.26 4.36 -1.04
N GLY A 86 -1.34 4.91 -1.57
CA GLY A 86 -2.38 4.17 -2.27
C GLY A 86 -3.40 5.11 -2.87
N VAL A 87 -4.38 4.56 -3.55
CA VAL A 87 -5.47 5.34 -4.16
C VAL A 87 -6.55 5.58 -3.12
N ARG A 88 -6.83 6.85 -2.83
CA ARG A 88 -8.02 7.23 -2.05
C ARG A 88 -9.22 7.28 -2.98
N PHE A 89 -10.25 6.52 -2.63
CA PHE A 89 -11.54 6.54 -3.30
C PHE A 89 -12.66 6.24 -2.28
N PRO A 90 -13.81 6.93 -2.35
CA PRO A 90 -14.09 8.08 -3.20
C PRO A 90 -13.49 9.39 -2.65
N VAL A 91 -13.28 10.37 -3.55
CA VAL A 91 -12.89 11.75 -3.25
C VAL A 91 -13.84 12.69 -3.99
N GLY A 92 -14.54 13.56 -3.27
CA GLY A 92 -15.49 14.51 -3.87
C GLY A 92 -16.62 13.78 -4.62
N ASN A 93 -16.83 14.14 -5.89
CA ASN A 93 -17.84 13.55 -6.77
C ASN A 93 -17.42 12.17 -7.32
N ASN A 94 -17.18 11.18 -6.44
CA ASN A 94 -16.70 9.84 -6.81
C ASN A 94 -15.44 9.84 -7.69
N SER A 95 -14.53 10.78 -7.44
CA SER A 95 -13.22 10.78 -8.07
C SER A 95 -12.21 10.04 -7.18
N TRP A 96 -10.98 9.89 -7.64
CA TRP A 96 -9.88 9.32 -6.87
C TRP A 96 -8.62 10.19 -6.96
N ARG A 97 -7.65 9.92 -6.09
CA ARG A 97 -6.28 10.44 -6.17
C ARG A 97 -5.33 9.51 -5.43
N THR A 98 -4.03 9.60 -5.69
CA THR A 98 -3.01 8.93 -4.85
C THR A 98 -2.68 9.77 -3.63
N ASP A 99 -2.81 9.22 -2.42
CA ASP A 99 -2.31 9.84 -1.19
C ASP A 99 -0.96 9.22 -0.79
N PHE A 100 -0.07 10.03 -0.24
CA PHE A 100 1.28 9.63 0.16
C PHE A 100 1.51 9.87 1.64
N TYR A 101 2.18 8.90 2.26
CA TYR A 101 2.56 8.88 3.66
C TYR A 101 4.06 8.61 3.76
N ARG A 102 4.72 9.20 4.76
CA ARG A 102 6.14 8.96 5.03
C ARG A 102 6.40 8.84 6.52
N GLY A 103 7.48 8.17 6.89
CA GLY A 103 7.93 8.10 8.28
C GLY A 103 9.12 7.16 8.47
N PRO A 104 9.76 7.20 9.64
CA PRO A 104 10.95 6.38 9.92
C PRO A 104 10.64 4.88 10.01
N ASP A 105 9.40 4.53 10.34
CA ASP A 105 8.88 3.17 10.39
C ASP A 105 7.37 3.18 10.08
N LEU A 106 6.76 1.99 9.98
CA LEU A 106 5.33 1.88 9.67
C LEU A 106 4.39 2.42 10.77
N LEU A 107 4.83 2.56 12.02
CA LEU A 107 4.01 3.07 13.13
C LEU A 107 3.89 4.59 13.09
N HIS A 108 4.91 5.26 12.56
CA HIS A 108 5.03 6.72 12.56
C HIS A 108 4.83 7.31 11.16
N LEU A 109 3.94 6.71 10.36
CA LEU A 109 3.60 7.21 9.03
C LEU A 109 2.66 8.42 9.10
N GLU A 110 3.08 9.52 8.50
CA GLU A 110 2.30 10.76 8.40
C GLU A 110 1.97 11.07 6.95
N HIS A 111 0.74 11.54 6.70
CA HIS A 111 0.36 12.05 5.39
C HIS A 111 1.19 13.29 5.05
N PHE A 112 1.77 13.34 3.85
CA PHE A 112 2.59 14.50 3.45
C PHE A 112 2.23 15.06 2.08
N ALA A 113 1.54 14.30 1.21
CA ALA A 113 1.18 14.76 -0.11
C ALA A 113 -0.05 14.04 -0.68
N SER A 114 -0.67 14.67 -1.67
CA SER A 114 -1.71 14.07 -2.50
C SER A 114 -1.41 14.36 -3.96
N GLY A 115 -1.57 13.35 -4.81
CA GLY A 115 -1.43 13.47 -6.25
C GLY A 115 -2.63 14.17 -6.89
N PRO A 116 -2.56 14.42 -8.21
CA PRO A 116 -3.65 15.03 -8.96
C PRO A 116 -4.94 14.20 -8.89
N LEU A 117 -6.07 14.89 -8.93
CA LEU A 117 -7.38 14.26 -9.06
C LEU A 117 -7.46 13.45 -10.37
N GLY A 118 -7.98 12.22 -10.31
CA GLY A 118 -8.06 11.29 -11.44
C GLY A 118 -6.75 10.54 -11.74
N MET A 119 -5.65 10.85 -11.04
CA MET A 119 -4.38 10.16 -11.27
C MET A 119 -4.16 9.04 -10.25
N LYS A 120 -3.82 7.86 -10.77
CA LYS A 120 -3.28 6.72 -10.01
C LYS A 120 -1.93 6.28 -10.59
N ASP A 121 -1.32 5.26 -10.00
CA ASP A 121 -0.02 4.72 -10.42
C ASP A 121 1.14 5.73 -10.43
N ILE A 122 1.11 6.64 -9.45
CA ILE A 122 2.27 7.47 -9.14
C ILE A 122 3.23 6.64 -8.29
N ARG A 123 4.51 6.53 -8.69
CA ARG A 123 5.53 5.74 -7.99
C ARG A 123 6.80 6.55 -7.78
N PRO A 124 7.12 6.92 -6.53
CA PRO A 124 8.42 7.50 -6.20
C PRO A 124 9.49 6.41 -6.11
N VAL A 125 10.74 6.78 -6.37
CA VAL A 125 11.94 5.97 -6.13
C VAL A 125 13.12 6.88 -5.83
N GLU A 126 13.99 6.49 -4.91
CA GLU A 126 15.26 7.18 -4.70
C GLU A 126 16.28 6.77 -5.78
N LEU A 127 16.96 7.76 -6.35
CA LEU A 127 18.02 7.58 -7.34
C LEU A 127 19.38 7.48 -6.64
N GLU A 128 20.40 6.98 -7.36
CA GLU A 128 21.76 6.79 -6.82
C GLU A 128 22.39 8.08 -6.26
N ASP A 129 21.97 9.24 -6.77
CA ASP A 129 22.47 10.55 -6.32
C ASP A 129 21.60 11.21 -5.22
N GLY A 130 20.67 10.46 -4.63
CA GLY A 130 19.78 10.92 -3.56
C GLY A 130 18.61 11.80 -4.03
N ARG A 131 18.47 12.05 -5.34
CA ARG A 131 17.25 12.68 -5.88
C ARG A 131 16.09 11.67 -5.89
N ILE A 132 14.88 12.19 -5.94
CA ILE A 132 13.66 11.38 -6.03
C ILE A 132 13.17 11.37 -7.47
N GLY A 133 13.18 10.20 -8.11
CA GLY A 133 12.47 9.95 -9.35
C GLY A 133 10.98 9.74 -9.09
N VAL A 134 10.11 10.31 -9.93
CA VAL A 134 8.66 10.13 -9.82
C VAL A 134 8.09 9.69 -11.17
N PHE A 135 7.63 8.45 -11.21
CA PHE A 135 6.88 7.92 -12.36
C PHE A 135 5.41 8.31 -12.20
N THR A 136 4.82 8.89 -13.24
CA THR A 136 3.42 9.29 -13.26
C THR A 136 2.67 8.57 -14.38
N ARG A 137 1.37 8.39 -14.20
CA ARG A 137 0.49 7.80 -15.20
C ARG A 137 -0.77 8.67 -15.36
N PRO A 138 -0.71 9.73 -16.17
CA PRO A 138 -1.87 10.56 -16.47
C PRO A 138 -3.05 9.74 -16.98
N GLN A 139 -4.26 10.15 -16.62
CA GLN A 139 -5.49 9.59 -17.18
C GLN A 139 -5.96 10.51 -18.32
N GLY A 140 -6.22 9.95 -19.50
CA GLY A 140 -6.62 10.71 -20.70
C GLY A 140 -5.75 10.39 -21.91
N GLU A 141 -6.04 11.03 -23.05
CA GLU A 141 -5.28 10.84 -24.28
C GLU A 141 -3.91 11.53 -24.25
N LYS A 142 -2.97 10.96 -25.02
CA LYS A 142 -1.61 11.46 -25.22
C LYS A 142 -1.59 12.71 -26.08
#